data_AF-A0A143ZPN1-F1
#
_entry.id   AF-A0A143ZPN1-F1
#
_cell.length_a   1.000
_cell.length_b   1.000
_cell.length_c   1.000
_cell.angle_alpha   90.00
_cell.angle_beta   90.00
_cell.angle_gamma   90.00
#
_symmetry.space_group_name_H-M   'P 1'
#
loop_
_entity.id
_entity.type
_entity.pdbx_description
1 polymer ?
#
loop_
_entity_poly.entity_id
_entity_poly.type
_entity_poly.pdbx_seq_one_letter_code
_entity_poly.pdbx_strand_id
1 'polypeptide(L)'
;MGLYDGLTCPICSKEFEDGDDVVVCPQCGAPHHRQCWVQHGECAFAADHGTEHQWKRPRLKSEEPDSDAEKEGLHCPRCGYLNDDGTLFCIKCGMPLQTGNGQKNTSNSSSWSARGPVVPNPLGGVNPNETIDGIPVGDIAAFVGNNSYYYIPRFVAMAKDKSKITVNWAAALLMQNWVAFRKMGGLFAIVAAIVTLINIPSFIITLASSVMMMPDVANYQTILFQPSNAVIVASYIMPFVALLMRIFLALFGNRLYMNYVIKRIHKLKEAHSNPMDYQNALLQKGGISWAFPIIYLVVFSVVIGMISVGVTFSLLT
;
A
#
# COMPACT_ATOMS: atom_id res chain seq x y z
N MET A 1 -41.40 -12.14 13.55
CA MET A 1 -40.59 -11.84 14.73
C MET A 1 -40.54 -10.34 14.89
N GLY A 2 -41.31 -9.83 15.84
CA GLY A 2 -41.29 -8.45 16.26
C GLY A 2 -39.96 -8.10 16.93
N LEU A 3 -39.60 -6.82 16.90
CA LEU A 3 -38.32 -6.31 17.42
C LEU A 3 -38.13 -6.57 18.94
N TYR A 4 -39.22 -6.86 19.66
CA TYR A 4 -39.29 -6.99 21.12
C TYR A 4 -39.79 -8.37 21.59
N ASP A 5 -39.92 -9.34 20.68
CA ASP A 5 -40.34 -10.71 21.02
C ASP A 5 -39.40 -11.30 22.08
N GLY A 6 -39.97 -11.85 23.16
CA GLY A 6 -39.23 -12.44 24.27
C GLY A 6 -38.71 -11.45 25.34
N LEU A 7 -39.03 -10.16 25.23
CA LEU A 7 -38.83 -9.19 26.30
C LEU A 7 -40.11 -9.00 27.12
N THR A 8 -39.96 -8.63 28.39
CA THR A 8 -41.09 -8.35 29.30
C THR A 8 -41.21 -6.85 29.58
N CYS A 9 -42.43 -6.33 29.65
CA CYS A 9 -42.67 -4.96 30.10
C CYS A 9 -42.30 -4.82 31.59
N PRO A 10 -41.48 -3.83 31.97
CA PRO A 10 -41.01 -3.69 33.36
C PRO A 10 -42.10 -3.22 34.34
N ILE A 11 -43.25 -2.75 33.86
CA ILE A 11 -44.36 -2.28 34.70
C ILE A 11 -45.33 -3.42 35.01
N CYS A 12 -45.80 -4.14 33.98
CA CYS A 12 -46.81 -5.19 34.15
C CYS A 12 -46.24 -6.61 34.17
N SER A 13 -44.94 -6.77 33.90
CA SER A 13 -44.22 -8.05 33.82
C SER A 13 -44.76 -9.04 32.80
N LYS A 14 -45.59 -8.59 31.84
CA LYS A 14 -46.04 -9.42 30.70
C LYS A 14 -45.05 -9.37 29.55
N GLU A 15 -44.90 -10.49 28.85
CA GLU A 15 -44.14 -10.58 27.61
C GLU A 15 -44.80 -9.76 26.49
N PHE A 16 -44.00 -9.24 25.56
CA PHE A 16 -44.49 -8.58 24.35
C PHE A 16 -44.88 -9.62 23.30
N GLU A 17 -46.09 -9.49 22.76
CA GLU A 17 -46.61 -10.34 21.68
C GLU A 17 -46.60 -9.59 20.33
N ASP A 18 -46.65 -10.34 19.23
CA ASP A 18 -46.70 -9.77 17.88
C ASP A 18 -48.03 -9.02 17.67
N GLY A 19 -47.95 -7.69 17.55
CA GLY A 19 -49.11 -6.80 17.50
C GLY A 19 -49.29 -5.89 18.72
N ASP A 20 -48.50 -6.05 19.78
CA ASP A 20 -48.51 -5.14 20.92
C ASP A 20 -48.03 -3.74 20.54
N ASP A 21 -48.74 -2.73 21.06
CA ASP A 21 -48.34 -1.32 20.90
C ASP A 21 -47.28 -0.94 21.94
N VAL A 22 -46.02 -0.93 21.50
CA VAL A 22 -44.85 -0.73 22.34
C VAL A 22 -44.35 0.71 22.26
N VAL A 23 -44.17 1.34 23.43
CA VAL A 23 -43.50 2.63 23.60
C VAL A 23 -42.11 2.39 24.19
N VAL A 24 -41.11 3.01 23.57
CA VAL A 24 -39.71 2.89 23.99
C VAL A 24 -39.27 4.17 24.70
N CYS A 25 -38.61 4.03 25.85
CA CYS A 25 -38.04 5.18 26.54
C CYS A 25 -36.94 5.84 25.70
N PRO A 26 -36.98 7.16 25.44
CA PRO A 26 -35.97 7.84 24.65
C PRO A 26 -34.62 8.01 25.37
N GLN A 27 -34.56 7.80 26.70
CA GLN A 27 -33.32 7.92 27.46
C GLN A 27 -32.55 6.59 27.58
N CYS A 28 -33.23 5.49 27.90
CA CYS A 28 -32.59 4.19 28.15
C CYS A 28 -32.93 3.10 27.13
N GLY A 29 -33.93 3.30 26.27
CA GLY A 29 -34.34 2.30 25.28
C GLY A 29 -35.22 1.15 25.83
N ALA A 30 -35.64 1.20 27.09
CA ALA A 30 -36.49 0.16 27.68
C ALA A 30 -37.90 0.15 27.04
N PRO A 31 -38.41 -1.02 26.59
CA PRO A 31 -39.73 -1.15 25.99
C PRO A 31 -40.85 -1.27 27.06
N HIS A 32 -41.98 -0.61 26.82
CA HIS A 32 -43.18 -0.64 27.67
C HIS A 32 -44.44 -0.80 26.81
N HIS A 33 -45.48 -1.46 27.32
CA HIS A 33 -46.81 -1.38 26.68
C HIS A 33 -47.31 0.07 26.74
N ARG A 34 -47.91 0.58 25.66
CA ARG A 34 -48.42 1.95 25.59
C ARG A 34 -49.34 2.30 26.78
N GLN A 35 -50.22 1.39 27.16
CA GLN A 35 -51.12 1.58 28.30
C GLN A 35 -50.36 1.71 29.62
N CYS A 36 -49.35 0.88 29.85
CA CYS A 36 -48.52 0.95 31.06
C CYS A 36 -47.72 2.27 31.10
N TRP A 37 -47.19 2.71 29.96
CA TRP A 37 -46.51 4.01 29.86
C TRP A 37 -47.43 5.19 30.21
N VAL A 38 -48.66 5.19 29.69
CA VAL A 38 -49.64 6.25 29.98
C VAL A 38 -50.07 6.23 31.44
N GLN A 39 -50.27 5.05 32.03
CA GLN A 39 -50.68 4.91 33.43
C GLN A 39 -49.58 5.30 34.42
N HIS A 40 -48.33 4.93 34.11
CA HIS A 40 -47.18 5.19 34.98
C HIS A 40 -46.60 6.60 34.77
N GLY A 41 -46.86 7.23 33.62
CA GLY A 41 -46.46 8.60 33.29
C GLY A 41 -44.98 8.78 32.94
N GLU A 42 -44.13 7.82 33.28
CA GLU A 42 -42.69 7.82 33.01
C GLU A 42 -42.13 6.40 32.82
N CYS A 43 -40.84 6.30 32.52
CA CYS A 43 -40.15 5.01 32.40
C CYS A 43 -40.06 4.31 33.77
N ALA A 44 -40.25 3.00 33.79
CA ALA A 44 -40.08 2.20 35.02
C ALA A 44 -38.68 2.33 35.65
N PHE A 45 -37.65 2.65 34.85
CA PHE A 45 -36.27 2.84 35.27
C PHE A 45 -35.84 4.31 35.30
N ALA A 46 -36.80 5.25 35.42
CA ALA A 46 -36.50 6.68 35.37
C ALA A 46 -35.45 7.11 36.41
N ALA A 47 -35.47 6.49 37.60
CA ALA A 47 -34.50 6.77 38.67
C ALA A 47 -33.07 6.31 38.34
N ASP A 48 -32.91 5.31 37.46
CA ASP A 48 -31.62 4.70 37.14
C ASP A 48 -30.96 5.35 35.91
N HIS A 49 -31.62 6.32 35.26
CA HIS A 49 -31.09 6.99 34.08
C HIS A 49 -29.76 7.70 34.39
N GLY A 50 -28.74 7.44 33.57
CA GLY A 50 -27.39 7.99 33.73
C GLY A 50 -26.53 7.28 34.79
N THR A 51 -27.03 6.22 35.42
CA THR A 51 -26.29 5.41 36.41
C THR A 51 -25.81 4.08 35.81
N GLU A 52 -24.99 3.34 36.57
CA GLU A 52 -24.56 1.99 36.20
C GLU A 52 -25.70 0.96 36.15
N HIS A 53 -26.82 1.26 36.82
CA HIS A 53 -28.01 0.42 36.89
C HIS A 53 -29.02 0.72 35.77
N GLN A 54 -28.72 1.66 34.86
CA GLN A 54 -29.58 1.95 33.72
C GLN A 54 -29.86 0.69 32.91
N TRP A 55 -31.12 0.51 32.53
CA TRP A 55 -31.57 -0.62 31.73
C TRP A 55 -30.72 -0.83 30.46
N LYS A 56 -30.33 -2.08 30.24
CA LYS A 56 -29.63 -2.56 29.03
C LYS A 56 -30.42 -3.72 28.46
N ARG A 57 -30.57 -3.78 27.15
CA ARG A 57 -31.27 -4.86 26.46
C ARG A 57 -30.62 -6.21 26.81
N PRO A 58 -31.35 -7.17 27.43
CA PRO A 58 -30.85 -8.52 27.64
C PRO A 58 -30.56 -9.20 26.29
N ARG A 59 -29.43 -9.91 26.17
CA ARG A 59 -29.18 -10.78 25.01
C ARG A 59 -30.13 -11.98 25.12
N LEU A 60 -31.06 -12.10 24.17
CA LEU A 60 -31.95 -13.25 24.10
C LEU A 60 -31.20 -14.46 23.53
N LYS A 61 -31.52 -15.66 24.01
CA LYS A 61 -30.86 -16.93 23.67
C LYS A 61 -30.86 -17.31 22.18
N SER A 62 -31.58 -16.59 21.32
CA SER A 62 -31.44 -16.71 19.86
C SER A 62 -30.15 -16.09 19.30
N GLU A 63 -29.31 -15.49 20.16
CA GLU A 63 -27.93 -15.07 19.89
C GLU A 63 -26.92 -15.90 20.70
N GLU A 64 -27.22 -17.16 21.03
CA GLU A 64 -26.20 -18.12 21.45
C GLU A 64 -25.43 -18.60 20.19
N PRO A 65 -24.12 -18.33 20.06
CA PRO A 65 -23.34 -18.91 18.98
C PRO A 65 -23.23 -20.42 19.23
N ASP A 66 -23.60 -21.21 18.21
CA ASP A 66 -23.34 -22.63 18.16
C ASP A 66 -21.89 -22.90 18.58
N SER A 67 -21.70 -23.86 19.47
CA SER A 67 -20.46 -24.15 20.19
C SER A 67 -19.31 -24.69 19.34
N ASP A 68 -19.30 -24.45 18.03
CA ASP A 68 -18.20 -24.82 17.11
C ASP A 68 -17.90 -23.71 16.07
N ALA A 69 -18.28 -22.45 16.34
CA ALA A 69 -17.90 -21.34 15.48
C ALA A 69 -16.40 -21.01 15.61
N GLU A 70 -15.64 -21.34 14.57
CA GLU A 70 -14.33 -20.76 14.28
C GLU A 70 -14.36 -19.27 14.61
N LYS A 71 -13.42 -18.81 15.45
CA LYS A 71 -13.31 -17.40 15.87
C LYS A 71 -13.55 -16.47 14.69
N GLU A 72 -14.72 -15.83 14.65
CA GLU A 72 -15.02 -14.80 13.66
C GLU A 72 -14.02 -13.67 13.90
N GLY A 73 -13.06 -13.59 12.98
CA GLY A 73 -12.05 -12.56 12.94
C GLY A 73 -12.13 -11.83 11.61
N LEU A 74 -11.60 -10.62 11.57
CA LEU A 74 -11.55 -9.81 10.38
C LEU A 74 -10.31 -10.15 9.53
N HIS A 75 -10.54 -10.75 8.36
CA HIS A 75 -9.48 -10.94 7.36
C HIS A 75 -8.97 -9.60 6.85
N CYS A 76 -7.66 -9.39 6.95
CA CYS A 76 -7.03 -8.19 6.42
C CYS A 76 -7.10 -8.16 4.88
N PRO A 77 -7.66 -7.12 4.25
CA PRO A 77 -7.77 -7.06 2.79
C PRO A 77 -6.42 -6.87 2.08
N ARG A 78 -5.34 -6.57 2.82
CA ARG A 78 -3.97 -6.51 2.25
C ARG A 78 -3.28 -7.85 2.18
N CYS A 79 -3.40 -8.64 3.24
CA CYS A 79 -2.50 -9.77 3.49
C CYS A 79 -3.23 -11.06 3.88
N GLY A 80 -4.56 -11.03 3.93
CA GLY A 80 -5.40 -12.18 4.24
C GLY A 80 -5.36 -12.64 5.70
N TYR A 81 -4.47 -12.10 6.53
CA TYR A 81 -4.35 -12.50 7.94
C TYR A 81 -5.66 -12.27 8.69
N LEU A 82 -6.14 -13.31 9.38
CA LEU A 82 -7.30 -13.26 10.26
C LEU A 82 -6.90 -12.50 11.54
N ASN A 83 -7.45 -11.31 11.73
CA ASN A 83 -7.23 -10.51 12.95
C ASN A 83 -8.43 -10.67 13.86
N ASP A 84 -8.22 -10.56 15.18
CA ASP A 84 -9.33 -10.60 16.12
C ASP A 84 -10.31 -9.43 15.90
N ASP A 85 -11.57 -9.66 16.22
CA ASP A 85 -12.60 -8.63 16.15
C ASP A 85 -12.26 -7.43 17.04
N GLY A 86 -12.42 -6.21 16.49
CA GLY A 86 -12.05 -4.96 17.15
C GLY A 86 -10.60 -4.52 16.97
N THR A 87 -9.76 -5.27 16.25
CA THR A 87 -8.41 -4.83 15.88
C THR A 87 -8.45 -3.66 14.89
N LEU A 88 -7.96 -2.49 15.30
CA LEU A 88 -7.91 -1.29 14.45
C LEU A 88 -6.85 -1.38 13.34
N PHE A 89 -5.82 -2.20 13.53
CA PHE A 89 -4.75 -2.41 12.57
C PHE A 89 -4.40 -3.89 12.48
N CYS A 90 -4.07 -4.33 11.27
CA CYS A 90 -3.64 -5.69 11.03
C CYS A 90 -2.31 -5.94 11.73
N ILE A 91 -2.27 -6.92 12.62
CA ILE A 91 -1.09 -7.30 13.40
C ILE A 91 0.06 -7.72 12.48
N LYS A 92 -0.26 -8.30 11.32
CA LYS A 92 0.74 -8.84 10.40
C LYS A 92 1.33 -7.80 9.44
N CYS A 93 0.53 -6.89 8.90
CA CYS A 93 0.97 -5.98 7.84
C CYS A 93 0.80 -4.48 8.16
N GLY A 94 0.27 -4.15 9.33
CA GLY A 94 0.07 -2.77 9.81
C GLY A 94 -1.03 -2.00 9.08
N MET A 95 -1.86 -2.67 8.27
CA MET A 95 -2.98 -2.01 7.58
C MET A 95 -4.07 -1.61 8.57
N PRO A 96 -4.61 -0.37 8.52
CA PRO A 96 -5.81 -0.04 9.28
C PRO A 96 -7.00 -0.90 8.80
N LEU A 97 -7.67 -1.54 9.75
CA LEU A 97 -8.86 -2.35 9.53
C LEU A 97 -10.08 -1.52 9.99
N GLN A 98 -11.11 -1.44 9.16
CA GLN A 98 -12.35 -0.76 9.55
C GLN A 98 -13.15 -1.67 10.46
N THR A 99 -13.13 -1.41 11.77
CA THR A 99 -13.93 -2.13 12.76
C THR A 99 -15.28 -1.45 12.97
N GLY A 100 -16.37 -2.19 12.70
CA GLY A 100 -17.66 -2.03 13.39
C GLY A 100 -18.63 -0.96 12.87
N ASN A 101 -19.78 -1.44 12.39
CA ASN A 101 -21.05 -0.75 12.11
C ASN A 101 -21.04 0.43 11.13
N GLY A 102 -21.36 0.11 9.88
CA GLY A 102 -22.00 1.08 8.99
C GLY A 102 -21.45 1.21 7.58
N GLN A 103 -21.00 0.13 6.93
CA GLN A 103 -21.15 0.09 5.46
C GLN A 103 -21.05 -1.34 4.93
N LYS A 104 -22.24 -1.90 4.64
CA LYS A 104 -22.38 -2.93 3.63
C LYS A 104 -21.63 -2.48 2.38
N ASN A 105 -20.89 -3.41 1.78
CA ASN A 105 -20.37 -3.36 0.42
C ASN A 105 -21.01 -2.27 -0.46
N THR A 106 -20.38 -1.10 -0.53
CA THR A 106 -20.59 -0.17 -1.64
C THR A 106 -19.32 -0.16 -2.46
N SER A 107 -19.22 -1.14 -3.37
CA SER A 107 -18.65 -0.89 -4.68
C SER A 107 -19.27 0.42 -5.21
N ASN A 108 -18.43 1.43 -5.46
CA ASN A 108 -18.80 2.81 -5.77
C ASN A 108 -19.54 3.57 -4.65
N SER A 109 -18.79 4.25 -3.78
CA SER A 109 -19.23 5.57 -3.30
C SER A 109 -18.04 6.52 -3.20
N SER A 110 -17.85 7.31 -4.26
CA SER A 110 -17.32 8.65 -4.15
C SER A 110 -18.36 9.51 -3.40
N SER A 111 -18.50 9.29 -2.09
CA SER A 111 -19.21 10.20 -1.21
C SER A 111 -18.17 11.09 -0.55
N TRP A 112 -18.10 12.35 -1.01
CA TRP A 112 -17.35 13.41 -0.37
C TRP A 112 -18.04 13.76 0.97
N SER A 113 -17.85 12.93 2.00
CA SER A 113 -18.16 13.31 3.37
C SER A 113 -17.02 14.16 3.92
N ALA A 114 -17.29 15.44 4.17
CA ALA A 114 -16.33 16.50 4.46
C ALA A 114 -15.60 16.42 5.83
N ARG A 115 -15.59 15.29 6.54
CA ARG A 115 -15.03 15.22 7.92
C ARG A 115 -14.37 13.89 8.31
N GLY A 116 -13.68 13.24 7.39
CA GLY A 116 -12.83 12.09 7.74
C GLY A 116 -11.69 11.88 6.75
N PRO A 117 -10.53 11.35 7.20
CA PRO A 117 -9.49 10.95 6.27
C PRO A 117 -10.06 9.87 5.34
N VAL A 118 -10.12 10.17 4.04
CA VAL A 118 -10.43 9.18 3.00
C VAL A 118 -9.32 8.15 3.03
N VAL A 119 -9.59 6.97 3.59
CA VAL A 119 -8.68 5.83 3.53
C VAL A 119 -8.93 5.14 2.19
N PRO A 120 -8.01 5.24 1.20
CA PRO A 120 -8.22 4.62 -0.09
C PRO A 120 -8.31 3.10 0.09
N ASN A 121 -9.27 2.45 -0.56
CA ASN A 121 -9.36 0.98 -0.56
C ASN A 121 -8.00 0.42 -1.04
N PRO A 122 -7.29 -0.41 -0.25
CA PRO A 122 -5.95 -0.88 -0.58
C PRO A 122 -5.81 -1.66 -1.89
N LEU A 123 -6.90 -2.25 -2.38
CA LEU A 123 -6.95 -2.96 -3.65
C LEU A 123 -7.50 -2.10 -4.80
N GLY A 124 -7.86 -0.85 -4.54
CA GLY A 124 -8.40 0.07 -5.53
C GLY A 124 -9.73 -0.38 -6.13
N GLY A 125 -10.56 -1.08 -5.34
CA GLY A 125 -11.86 -1.59 -5.79
C GLY A 125 -11.81 -2.96 -6.46
N VAL A 126 -10.64 -3.61 -6.53
CA VAL A 126 -10.48 -4.97 -7.05
C VAL A 126 -10.83 -6.01 -5.99
N ASN A 127 -11.47 -7.11 -6.41
CA ASN A 127 -11.79 -8.25 -5.54
C ASN A 127 -10.50 -9.01 -5.13
N PRO A 128 -10.25 -9.27 -3.84
CA PRO A 128 -9.06 -10.01 -3.38
C PRO A 128 -8.91 -11.42 -3.98
N ASN A 129 -10.03 -12.07 -4.30
CA ASN A 129 -10.07 -13.43 -4.84
C ASN A 129 -9.95 -13.47 -6.37
N GLU A 130 -9.97 -12.31 -7.03
CA GLU A 130 -9.64 -12.24 -8.45
C GLU A 130 -8.20 -12.73 -8.66
N THR A 131 -7.94 -13.45 -9.75
CA THR A 131 -6.63 -14.04 -10.01
C THR A 131 -5.92 -13.38 -11.19
N ILE A 132 -4.63 -13.13 -11.06
CA ILE A 132 -3.73 -12.80 -12.17
C ILE A 132 -2.72 -13.93 -12.28
N ASP A 133 -2.68 -14.60 -13.45
CA ASP A 133 -1.77 -15.74 -13.70
C ASP A 133 -1.89 -16.86 -12.64
N GLY A 134 -3.14 -17.14 -12.20
CA GLY A 134 -3.42 -18.13 -11.16
C GLY A 134 -3.04 -17.73 -9.73
N ILE A 135 -2.60 -16.49 -9.51
CA ILE A 135 -2.28 -15.94 -8.19
C ILE A 135 -3.42 -15.03 -7.72
N PRO A 136 -3.98 -15.21 -6.51
CA PRO A 136 -4.95 -14.29 -5.93
C PRO A 136 -4.40 -12.86 -5.83
N VAL A 137 -5.21 -11.87 -6.17
CA VAL A 137 -4.86 -10.44 -6.05
C VAL A 137 -4.48 -10.08 -4.61
N GLY A 138 -5.09 -10.72 -3.61
CA GLY A 138 -4.71 -10.58 -2.21
C GLY A 138 -3.23 -10.89 -1.94
N ASP A 139 -2.70 -11.97 -2.51
CA ASP A 139 -1.27 -12.34 -2.37
C ASP A 139 -0.37 -11.33 -3.08
N ILE A 140 -0.80 -10.85 -4.25
CA ILE A 140 -0.08 -9.81 -5.00
C ILE A 140 -0.04 -8.52 -4.18
N ALA A 141 -1.14 -8.15 -3.53
CA ALA A 141 -1.22 -6.97 -2.65
C ALA A 141 -0.35 -7.13 -1.40
N ALA A 142 -0.33 -8.33 -0.81
CA ALA A 142 0.56 -8.65 0.31
C ALA A 142 2.02 -8.43 -0.09
N PHE A 143 2.42 -8.94 -1.26
CA PHE A 143 3.77 -8.78 -1.78
C PHE A 143 4.08 -7.33 -2.20
N VAL A 144 3.17 -6.61 -2.84
CA VAL A 144 3.42 -5.23 -3.30
C VAL A 144 3.50 -4.25 -2.11
N GLY A 145 2.72 -4.49 -1.06
CA GLY A 145 2.75 -3.73 0.18
C GLY A 145 2.03 -2.39 0.10
N ASN A 146 2.65 -1.31 0.62
CA ASN A 146 1.97 -0.03 0.87
C ASN A 146 1.36 0.62 -0.39
N ASN A 147 1.91 0.36 -1.58
CA ASN A 147 1.42 0.98 -2.82
C ASN A 147 0.45 0.06 -3.60
N SER A 148 -0.14 -0.94 -2.94
CA SER A 148 -1.08 -1.86 -3.59
C SER A 148 -2.23 -1.13 -4.27
N TYR A 149 -2.73 -0.03 -3.67
CA TYR A 149 -3.78 0.80 -4.27
C TYR A 149 -3.43 1.29 -5.69
N TYR A 150 -2.16 1.61 -5.93
CA TYR A 150 -1.68 2.05 -7.23
C TYR A 150 -1.49 0.88 -8.20
N TYR A 151 -0.87 -0.22 -7.76
CA TYR A 151 -0.44 -1.29 -8.66
C TYR A 151 -1.55 -2.29 -8.98
N ILE A 152 -2.39 -2.65 -8.01
CA ILE A 152 -3.37 -3.74 -8.16
C ILE A 152 -4.36 -3.47 -9.29
N PRO A 153 -5.05 -2.31 -9.36
CA PRO A 153 -5.95 -2.02 -10.47
C PRO A 153 -5.24 -2.03 -11.84
N ARG A 154 -4.00 -1.55 -11.88
CA ARG A 154 -3.20 -1.52 -13.11
C ARG A 154 -2.76 -2.92 -13.55
N PHE A 155 -2.40 -3.78 -12.62
CA PHE A 155 -2.04 -5.17 -12.91
C PHE A 155 -3.24 -5.95 -13.44
N VAL A 156 -4.41 -5.77 -12.82
CA VAL A 156 -5.67 -6.36 -13.30
C VAL A 156 -6.02 -5.85 -14.70
N ALA A 157 -5.96 -4.54 -14.93
CA ALA A 157 -6.24 -3.97 -16.26
C ALA A 157 -5.27 -4.51 -17.33
N MET A 158 -3.97 -4.58 -17.02
CA MET A 158 -2.98 -5.16 -17.95
C MET A 158 -3.21 -6.65 -18.22
N ALA A 159 -3.68 -7.40 -17.21
CA ALA A 159 -4.01 -8.82 -17.36
C ALA A 159 -5.28 -9.05 -18.19
N LYS A 160 -6.33 -8.25 -17.97
CA LYS A 160 -7.62 -8.33 -18.68
C LYS A 160 -7.53 -7.83 -20.11
N ASP A 161 -7.03 -6.60 -20.29
CA ASP A 161 -7.06 -5.92 -21.59
C ASP A 161 -5.91 -6.35 -22.50
N LYS A 162 -4.99 -7.19 -21.99
CA LYS A 162 -3.69 -7.51 -22.60
C LYS A 162 -2.88 -6.26 -22.96
N SER A 163 -3.24 -5.10 -22.41
CA SER A 163 -2.62 -3.82 -22.68
C SER A 163 -1.23 -3.82 -22.05
N LYS A 164 -0.22 -3.55 -22.87
CA LYS A 164 1.19 -3.68 -22.47
C LYS A 164 1.75 -2.37 -21.89
N ILE A 165 0.98 -1.30 -21.95
CA ILE A 165 1.43 0.08 -21.72
C ILE A 165 0.56 0.69 -20.64
N THR A 166 1.19 1.03 -19.52
CA THR A 166 0.58 1.87 -18.48
C THR A 166 1.64 2.85 -17.97
N VAL A 167 1.32 4.14 -17.98
CA VAL A 167 2.29 5.18 -17.65
C VAL A 167 2.67 5.13 -16.17
N ASN A 168 3.97 5.11 -15.91
CA ASN A 168 4.58 5.15 -14.60
C ASN A 168 5.63 6.29 -14.52
N TRP A 169 5.17 7.44 -14.05
CA TRP A 169 6.02 8.63 -13.89
C TRP A 169 7.17 8.43 -12.90
N ALA A 170 6.96 7.66 -11.84
CA ALA A 170 8.02 7.39 -10.86
C ALA A 170 9.17 6.60 -11.50
N ALA A 171 8.87 5.60 -12.33
CA ALA A 171 9.87 4.83 -13.06
C ALA A 171 10.64 5.70 -14.07
N ALA A 172 9.97 6.66 -14.73
CA ALA A 172 10.61 7.56 -15.68
C ALA A 172 11.53 8.59 -15.02
N LEU A 173 11.09 9.19 -13.91
CA LEU A 173 11.84 10.26 -13.23
C LEU A 173 13.00 9.71 -12.41
N LEU A 174 12.77 8.62 -11.68
CA LEU A 174 13.73 8.04 -10.73
C LEU A 174 14.55 6.88 -11.32
N MET A 175 14.24 6.41 -12.54
CA MET A 175 15.02 5.44 -13.31
C MET A 175 15.51 4.23 -12.49
N GLN A 176 16.82 3.97 -12.44
CA GLN A 176 17.43 2.89 -11.67
C GLN A 176 17.07 2.94 -10.18
N ASN A 177 16.86 4.12 -9.60
CA ASN A 177 16.51 4.26 -8.18
C ASN A 177 15.10 3.75 -7.91
N TRP A 178 14.15 3.93 -8.83
CA TRP A 178 12.82 3.32 -8.70
C TRP A 178 12.88 1.78 -8.80
N VAL A 179 13.73 1.26 -9.69
CA VAL A 179 13.95 -0.19 -9.84
C VAL A 179 14.58 -0.78 -8.56
N ALA A 180 15.60 -0.12 -8.01
CA ALA A 180 16.24 -0.45 -6.73
C ALA A 180 15.25 -0.42 -5.57
N PHE A 181 14.47 0.65 -5.47
CA PHE A 181 13.47 0.84 -4.43
C PHE A 181 12.44 -0.29 -4.37
N ARG A 182 12.11 -0.88 -5.54
CA ARG A 182 11.22 -2.03 -5.69
C ARG A 182 11.91 -3.39 -5.56
N LYS A 183 13.16 -3.41 -5.11
CA LYS A 183 13.98 -4.62 -4.90
C LYS A 183 14.22 -5.47 -6.16
N MET A 184 14.11 -4.88 -7.35
CA MET A 184 14.34 -5.59 -8.63
C MET A 184 15.84 -5.64 -8.97
N GLY A 185 16.64 -6.35 -8.16
CA GLY A 185 18.11 -6.29 -8.19
C GLY A 185 18.75 -6.58 -9.56
N GLY A 186 18.27 -7.61 -10.28
CA GLY A 186 18.81 -7.94 -11.61
C GLY A 186 18.54 -6.85 -12.66
N LEU A 187 17.31 -6.33 -12.73
CA LEU A 187 16.97 -5.22 -13.62
C LEU A 187 17.69 -3.93 -13.20
N PHE A 188 17.85 -3.71 -11.90
CA PHE A 188 18.58 -2.57 -11.37
C PHE A 188 20.03 -2.55 -11.86
N ALA A 189 20.75 -3.68 -11.77
CA ALA A 189 22.14 -3.75 -12.22
C ALA A 189 22.27 -3.40 -13.71
N ILE A 190 21.37 -3.91 -14.55
CA ILE A 190 21.35 -3.63 -16.00
C ILE A 190 21.07 -2.14 -16.26
N VAL A 191 20.01 -1.60 -15.67
CA VAL A 191 19.61 -0.19 -15.88
C VAL A 191 20.67 0.75 -15.32
N ALA A 192 21.23 0.47 -14.14
CA ALA A 192 22.29 1.27 -13.54
C ALA A 192 23.55 1.27 -14.42
N ALA A 193 24.00 0.12 -14.90
CA ALA A 193 25.16 0.04 -15.79
C ALA A 193 24.96 0.84 -17.09
N ILE A 194 23.80 0.69 -17.74
CA ILE A 194 23.48 1.46 -18.95
C ILE A 194 23.45 2.97 -18.66
N VAL A 195 22.81 3.38 -17.57
CA VAL A 195 22.76 4.81 -17.18
C VAL A 195 24.16 5.33 -16.89
N THR A 196 25.00 4.58 -16.18
CA THR A 196 26.40 4.98 -15.94
C THR A 196 27.14 5.16 -17.26
N LEU A 197 27.09 4.18 -18.18
CA LEU A 197 27.74 4.25 -19.49
C LEU A 197 27.29 5.47 -20.31
N ILE A 198 25.98 5.74 -20.33
CA ILE A 198 25.40 6.90 -21.02
C ILE A 198 25.95 8.22 -20.46
N ASN A 199 26.23 8.29 -19.16
CA ASN A 199 26.70 9.52 -18.51
C ASN A 199 28.23 9.71 -18.54
N ILE A 200 29.01 8.70 -18.94
CA ILE A 200 30.48 8.79 -18.98
C ILE A 200 30.98 9.97 -19.85
N PRO A 201 30.51 10.17 -21.09
CA PRO A 201 31.01 11.28 -21.92
C PRO A 201 30.74 12.65 -21.29
N SER A 202 29.54 12.88 -20.76
CA SER A 202 29.20 14.13 -20.08
C SER A 202 30.06 14.35 -18.83
N PHE A 203 30.32 13.29 -18.06
CA PHE A 203 31.22 13.36 -16.91
C PHE A 203 32.65 13.75 -17.31
N ILE A 204 33.20 13.18 -18.38
CA ILE A 204 34.53 13.54 -18.91
C ILE A 204 34.58 15.02 -19.30
N ILE A 205 33.55 15.53 -20.00
CA ILE A 205 33.47 16.94 -20.40
C ILE A 205 33.40 17.87 -19.19
N THR A 206 32.57 17.55 -18.20
CA THR A 206 32.47 18.33 -16.95
C THR A 206 33.80 18.33 -16.21
N LEU A 207 34.46 17.18 -16.10
CA LEU A 207 35.76 17.06 -15.44
C LEU A 207 36.83 17.89 -16.16
N ALA A 208 36.96 17.77 -17.48
CA ALA A 208 37.89 18.56 -18.28
C ALA A 208 37.64 20.07 -18.14
N SER A 209 36.37 20.48 -18.19
CA SER A 209 35.97 21.89 -18.05
C SER A 209 36.30 22.44 -16.66
N SER A 210 36.12 21.62 -15.60
CA SER A 210 36.45 22.01 -14.23
C SER A 210 37.95 22.20 -14.00
N VAL A 211 38.79 21.41 -14.66
CA VAL A 211 40.26 21.56 -14.64
C VAL A 211 40.68 22.84 -15.37
N MET A 212 40.08 23.15 -16.53
CA MET A 212 40.40 24.36 -17.27
C MET A 212 40.07 25.66 -16.51
N MET A 213 39.14 25.62 -15.55
CA MET A 213 38.80 26.77 -14.69
C MET A 213 39.80 27.03 -13.56
N MET A 214 40.79 26.16 -13.34
CA MET A 214 41.78 26.32 -12.28
C MET A 214 42.97 27.19 -12.77
N PRO A 215 43.26 28.35 -12.13
CA PRO A 215 44.23 29.34 -12.62
C PRO A 215 45.66 28.81 -12.79
N ASP A 216 46.13 27.98 -11.86
CA ASP A 216 47.53 27.52 -11.83
C ASP A 216 47.83 26.38 -12.83
N VAL A 217 46.80 25.69 -13.33
CA VAL A 217 46.92 24.61 -14.33
C VAL A 217 46.56 25.06 -15.75
N ALA A 218 45.91 26.22 -15.91
CA ALA A 218 45.51 26.76 -17.20
C ALA A 218 46.71 27.05 -18.14
N ASN A 219 47.90 27.34 -17.58
CA ASN A 219 49.11 27.64 -18.35
C ASN A 219 49.95 26.41 -18.75
N TYR A 220 49.72 25.22 -18.18
CA TYR A 220 50.62 24.07 -18.38
C TYR A 220 50.02 22.86 -19.11
N GLN A 221 48.70 22.70 -19.22
CA GLN A 221 48.12 21.41 -19.65
C GLN A 221 46.91 21.51 -20.59
N THR A 222 46.95 22.42 -21.56
CA THR A 222 45.87 22.59 -22.56
C THR A 222 45.74 21.43 -23.56
N ILE A 223 46.68 20.49 -23.62
CA ILE A 223 46.69 19.40 -24.62
C ILE A 223 46.33 18.03 -24.02
N LEU A 224 46.68 17.73 -22.76
CA LEU A 224 46.45 16.39 -22.18
C LEU A 224 44.98 16.10 -21.81
N PHE A 225 44.15 17.13 -21.64
CA PHE A 225 42.73 16.99 -21.25
C PHE A 225 41.74 17.46 -22.31
N GLN A 226 42.17 17.64 -23.57
CA GLN A 226 41.22 17.93 -24.65
C GLN A 226 40.42 16.67 -24.98
N PRO A 227 39.11 16.65 -24.68
CA PRO A 227 38.27 15.51 -25.02
C PRO A 227 38.24 15.39 -26.54
N SER A 228 38.33 14.16 -27.07
CA SER A 228 38.23 13.98 -28.52
C SER A 228 36.89 14.47 -29.06
N ASN A 229 36.84 14.87 -30.33
CA ASN A 229 35.59 15.26 -30.99
C ASN A 229 34.49 14.20 -30.83
N ALA A 230 34.86 12.91 -30.80
CA ALA A 230 33.93 11.83 -30.57
C ALA A 230 33.29 11.88 -29.16
N VAL A 231 34.07 12.17 -28.11
CA VAL A 231 33.56 12.33 -26.73
C VAL A 231 32.67 13.56 -26.61
N ILE A 232 33.06 14.67 -27.25
CA ILE A 232 32.25 15.90 -27.29
C ILE A 232 30.90 15.62 -27.93
N VAL A 233 30.88 15.06 -29.15
CA VAL A 233 29.65 14.70 -29.86
C VAL A 233 28.81 13.72 -29.04
N ALA A 234 29.43 12.69 -28.44
CA ALA A 234 28.74 11.73 -27.59
C ALA A 234 28.08 12.42 -26.37
N SER A 235 28.75 13.40 -25.74
CA SER A 235 28.19 14.13 -24.60
C SER A 235 26.90 14.89 -24.91
N TYR A 236 26.71 15.30 -26.17
CA TYR A 236 25.49 15.97 -26.63
C TYR A 236 24.39 15.00 -27.06
N ILE A 237 24.75 13.82 -27.58
CA ILE A 237 23.78 12.83 -28.08
C ILE A 237 23.25 11.93 -26.95
N MET A 238 24.11 11.50 -26.01
CA MET A 238 23.76 10.56 -24.95
C MET A 238 22.59 10.98 -24.05
N PRO A 239 22.36 12.27 -23.73
CA PRO A 239 21.17 12.72 -23.00
C PRO A 239 19.85 12.37 -23.70
N PHE A 240 19.81 12.34 -25.04
CA PHE A 240 18.62 11.90 -25.79
C PHE A 240 18.40 10.39 -25.65
N VAL A 241 19.47 9.60 -25.60
CA VAL A 241 19.39 8.16 -25.30
C VAL A 241 18.87 7.94 -23.88
N ALA A 242 19.33 8.74 -22.91
CA ALA A 242 18.80 8.73 -21.55
C ALA A 242 17.30 9.07 -21.54
N LEU A 243 16.85 10.05 -22.32
CA LEU A 243 15.43 10.41 -22.46
C LEU A 243 14.61 9.24 -23.03
N LEU A 244 15.09 8.56 -24.07
CA LEU A 244 14.43 7.36 -24.60
C LEU A 244 14.30 6.27 -23.54
N MET A 245 15.32 6.08 -22.69
CA MET A 245 15.25 5.14 -21.57
C MET A 245 14.19 5.55 -20.54
N ARG A 246 14.07 6.85 -20.22
CA ARG A 246 13.03 7.36 -19.33
C ARG A 246 11.64 7.12 -19.90
N ILE A 247 11.44 7.37 -21.19
CA ILE A 247 10.18 7.08 -21.91
C ILE A 247 9.87 5.58 -21.85
N PHE A 248 10.86 4.72 -22.11
CA PHE A 248 10.71 3.28 -22.00
C PHE A 248 10.26 2.85 -20.59
N LEU A 249 10.92 3.32 -19.54
CA LEU A 249 10.53 3.04 -18.16
C LEU A 249 9.17 3.64 -17.79
N ALA A 250 8.81 4.79 -18.35
CA ALA A 250 7.46 5.37 -18.22
C ALA A 250 6.40 4.40 -18.74
N LEU A 251 6.58 3.87 -19.95
CA LEU A 251 5.56 3.05 -20.61
C LEU A 251 5.50 1.62 -20.07
N PHE A 252 6.65 1.04 -19.71
CA PHE A 252 6.78 -0.37 -19.38
C PHE A 252 7.12 -0.67 -17.92
N GLY A 253 7.40 0.34 -17.09
CA GLY A 253 7.82 0.15 -15.70
C GLY A 253 6.83 -0.69 -14.89
N ASN A 254 5.53 -0.40 -14.99
CA ASN A 254 4.50 -1.19 -14.31
C ASN A 254 4.48 -2.65 -14.78
N ARG A 255 4.65 -2.90 -16.08
CA ARG A 255 4.66 -4.24 -16.65
C ARG A 255 5.90 -5.03 -16.22
N LEU A 256 7.07 -4.39 -16.21
CA LEU A 256 8.31 -4.99 -15.71
C LEU A 256 8.16 -5.38 -14.23
N TYR A 257 7.57 -4.51 -13.42
CA TYR A 257 7.31 -4.79 -12.01
C TYR A 257 6.27 -5.89 -11.81
N MET A 258 5.17 -5.90 -12.57
CA MET A 258 4.16 -6.97 -12.52
C MET A 258 4.78 -8.34 -12.80
N ASN A 259 5.55 -8.44 -13.89
CA ASN A 259 6.23 -9.68 -14.27
C ASN A 259 7.22 -10.13 -13.20
N TYR A 260 7.94 -9.19 -12.58
CA TYR A 260 8.83 -9.49 -11.46
C TYR A 260 8.06 -10.03 -10.26
N VAL A 261 6.96 -9.38 -9.86
CA VAL A 261 6.11 -9.79 -8.73
C VAL A 261 5.55 -11.20 -8.97
N ILE A 262 4.90 -11.44 -10.10
CA ILE A 262 4.30 -12.74 -10.45
C ILE A 262 5.36 -13.85 -10.41
N LYS A 263 6.50 -13.68 -11.10
CA LYS A 263 7.60 -14.65 -11.09
C LYS A 263 8.14 -14.91 -9.69
N ARG A 264 8.18 -13.89 -8.83
CA ARG A 264 8.69 -14.04 -7.47
C ARG A 264 7.70 -14.76 -6.57
N ILE A 265 6.40 -14.47 -6.70
CA ILE A 265 5.35 -15.13 -5.93
C ILE A 265 5.24 -16.61 -6.30
N HIS A 266 5.30 -16.98 -7.59
CA HIS A 266 5.33 -18.40 -7.98
C HIS A 266 6.48 -19.14 -7.31
N LYS A 267 7.70 -18.59 -7.34
CA LYS A 267 8.86 -19.17 -6.65
C LYS A 267 8.66 -19.30 -5.14
N LEU A 268 7.98 -18.34 -4.51
CA LEU A 268 7.69 -18.40 -3.08
C LEU A 268 6.63 -19.46 -2.76
N LYS A 269 5.60 -19.60 -3.61
CA LYS A 269 4.55 -20.59 -3.48
C LYS A 269 5.09 -22.01 -3.65
N GLU A 270 6.00 -22.22 -4.59
CA GLU A 270 6.71 -23.50 -4.79
C GLU A 270 7.64 -23.84 -3.60
N ALA A 271 8.24 -22.84 -2.97
CA ALA A 271 9.21 -23.02 -1.90
C ALA A 271 8.59 -23.19 -0.49
N HIS A 272 7.31 -22.87 -0.30
CA HIS A 272 6.66 -22.90 1.02
C HIS A 272 5.33 -23.65 0.95
N SER A 273 5.31 -24.86 1.50
CA SER A 273 4.12 -25.72 1.55
C SER A 273 3.09 -25.25 2.60
N ASN A 274 3.56 -24.62 3.67
CA ASN A 274 2.72 -24.12 4.76
C ASN A 274 2.13 -22.74 4.40
N PRO A 275 0.80 -22.56 4.42
CA PRO A 275 0.15 -21.28 4.13
C PRO A 275 0.65 -20.11 4.98
N MET A 276 0.94 -20.33 6.26
CA MET A 276 1.38 -19.27 7.16
C MET A 276 2.80 -18.79 6.81
N ASP A 277 3.70 -19.73 6.54
CA ASP A 277 5.08 -19.44 6.15
C ASP A 277 5.14 -18.76 4.78
N TYR A 278 4.31 -19.21 3.84
CA TYR A 278 4.14 -18.56 2.55
C TYR A 278 3.70 -17.09 2.71
N GLN A 279 2.66 -16.83 3.50
CA GLN A 279 2.18 -15.47 3.74
C GLN A 279 3.22 -14.59 4.45
N ASN A 280 4.02 -15.15 5.37
CA ASN A 280 5.15 -14.45 5.99
C ASN A 280 6.23 -14.09 4.95
N ALA A 281 6.56 -15.04 4.06
CA ALA A 281 7.56 -14.85 3.02
C ALA A 281 7.15 -13.78 2.00
N LEU A 282 5.86 -13.69 1.65
CA LEU A 282 5.33 -12.61 0.80
C LEU A 282 5.62 -11.22 1.38
N LEU A 283 5.32 -11.03 2.67
CA LEU A 283 5.51 -9.76 3.35
C LEU A 283 7.00 -9.41 3.53
N GLN A 284 7.84 -10.39 3.83
CA GLN A 284 9.27 -10.17 4.06
C GLN A 284 10.04 -9.88 2.76
N LYS A 285 9.75 -10.62 1.69
CA LYS A 285 10.44 -10.48 0.40
C LYS A 285 9.85 -9.38 -0.47
N GLY A 286 8.58 -9.06 -0.28
CA GLY A 286 7.87 -7.99 -0.96
C GLY A 286 8.22 -6.58 -0.48
N GLY A 287 7.35 -5.62 -0.81
CA GLY A 287 7.43 -4.23 -0.40
C GLY A 287 8.54 -3.45 -1.08
N ILE A 288 9.02 -2.43 -0.37
CA ILE A 288 10.01 -1.47 -0.84
C ILE A 288 11.28 -1.54 0.02
N SER A 289 12.39 -0.98 -0.47
CA SER A 289 13.62 -0.78 0.30
C SER A 289 14.17 0.61 0.03
N TRP A 290 14.24 1.46 1.06
CA TRP A 290 14.92 2.75 0.99
C TRP A 290 16.44 2.61 1.11
N ALA A 291 16.90 1.63 1.89
CA ALA A 291 18.33 1.42 2.12
C ALA A 291 19.08 1.17 0.81
N PHE A 292 18.53 0.36 -0.09
CA PHE A 292 19.22 -0.02 -1.32
C PHE A 292 19.53 1.16 -2.26
N PRO A 293 18.55 2.00 -2.69
CA PRO A 293 18.85 3.16 -3.52
C PRO A 293 19.70 4.22 -2.78
N ILE A 294 19.51 4.42 -1.47
CA ILE A 294 20.32 5.39 -0.71
C ILE A 294 21.79 4.97 -0.67
N ILE A 295 22.08 3.71 -0.30
CA ILE A 295 23.44 3.17 -0.27
C ILE A 295 24.08 3.29 -1.65
N TYR A 296 23.35 2.92 -2.71
CA TYR A 296 23.83 3.07 -4.08
C TYR A 296 24.19 4.53 -4.41
N LEU A 297 23.31 5.49 -4.11
CA LEU A 297 23.55 6.90 -4.39
C LEU A 297 24.75 7.46 -3.63
N VAL A 298 24.92 7.07 -2.35
CA VAL A 298 26.06 7.48 -1.54
C VAL A 298 27.35 6.90 -2.12
N VAL A 299 27.42 5.59 -2.35
CA VAL A 299 28.59 4.93 -2.93
C VAL A 299 28.94 5.52 -4.29
N PHE A 300 27.95 5.71 -5.15
CA PHE A 300 28.15 6.30 -6.47
C PHE A 300 28.72 7.72 -6.37
N SER A 301 28.15 8.56 -5.51
CA SER A 301 28.63 9.94 -5.30
C SER A 301 30.06 9.98 -4.74
N VAL A 302 30.39 9.09 -3.80
CA VAL A 302 31.73 8.98 -3.22
C VAL A 302 32.74 8.53 -4.27
N VAL A 303 32.43 7.51 -5.08
CA VAL A 303 33.30 7.03 -6.16
C VAL A 303 33.57 8.14 -7.17
N ILE A 304 32.52 8.84 -7.62
CA ILE A 304 32.67 9.96 -8.56
C ILE A 304 33.51 11.09 -7.93
N GLY A 305 33.28 11.42 -6.66
CA GLY A 305 34.06 12.41 -5.94
C GLY A 305 35.54 12.05 -5.81
N MET A 306 35.85 10.79 -5.47
CA MET A 306 37.22 10.30 -5.39
C MET A 306 37.94 10.35 -6.74
N ILE A 307 37.25 9.99 -7.84
CA ILE A 307 37.81 10.10 -9.19
C ILE A 307 38.14 11.57 -9.49
N SER A 308 37.22 12.49 -9.24
CA SER A 308 37.45 13.92 -9.46
C SER A 308 38.62 14.46 -8.64
N VAL A 309 38.69 14.14 -7.33
CA VAL A 309 39.78 14.58 -6.44
C VAL A 309 41.12 13.98 -6.87
N GLY A 310 41.16 12.70 -7.19
CA GLY A 310 42.37 12.01 -7.64
C GLY A 310 42.94 12.62 -8.94
N VAL A 311 42.07 12.95 -9.90
CA VAL A 311 42.47 13.64 -11.13
C VAL A 311 43.01 15.02 -10.81
N THR A 312 42.34 15.81 -9.96
CA THR A 312 42.84 17.16 -9.60
C THR A 312 44.15 17.13 -8.84
N PHE A 313 44.35 16.19 -7.90
CA PHE A 313 45.58 16.05 -7.13
C PHE A 313 46.75 15.70 -8.05
N SER A 314 46.55 14.75 -8.97
CA SER A 314 47.58 14.33 -9.93
C SER A 314 48.03 15.46 -10.87
N LEU A 315 47.26 16.54 -11.00
CA LEU A 315 47.61 17.70 -11.83
C LEU A 315 48.31 18.82 -11.07
N LEU A 316 48.23 18.81 -9.73
CA LEU A 316 48.86 19.80 -8.87
C LEU A 316 50.25 19.36 -8.37
N THR A 317 50.57 18.06 -8.49
CA THR A 317 51.85 17.45 -8.13
C THR A 317 52.69 17.15 -9.35
#